data_AF-Q9XRP5-F1
#
_entry.id   AF-Q9XRP5-F1
#
_cell.length_a   1.000
_cell.length_b   1.000
_cell.length_c   1.000
_cell.angle_alpha   90.00
_cell.angle_beta   90.00
_cell.angle_gamma   90.00
#
_symmetry.space_group_name_H-M   'P 1'
#
loop_
_entity.id
_entity.type
_entity.pdbx_description
1 polymer ?
#
loop_
_entity_poly.entity_id
_entity_poly.type
_entity_poly.pdbx_seq_one_letter_code
_entity_poly.pdbx_strand_id
1 'polypeptide(L)'
;DPQYWEKETEICRGWQTLMRNNVLIAMDRANQTRGLHSFQQMYGCELRGDGAIGGFSQWAYDGEDFLSFDKDRMRYIATATPAQVTADRWNSEESIAEYWKSYLEGECIEWLQKYLQYGEETLLRRVPPGTMVSRR
;
A
#
# COMPACT_ATOMS: atom_id res chain seq x y z
N ASP A 1 -19.36 13.06 -2.06
CA ASP A 1 -19.97 11.81 -2.54
C ASP A 1 -20.61 11.13 -1.33
N PRO A 2 -21.95 11.09 -1.23
CA PRO A 2 -22.65 10.52 -0.09
C PRO A 2 -22.36 9.03 0.15
N GLN A 3 -21.97 8.28 -0.89
CA GLN A 3 -21.71 6.84 -0.80
C GLN A 3 -20.23 6.51 -0.55
N TYR A 4 -19.35 7.51 -0.58
CA TYR A 4 -17.90 7.32 -0.44
C TYR A 4 -17.53 6.50 0.80
N TRP A 5 -18.03 6.91 1.97
CA TRP A 5 -17.70 6.23 3.23
C TRP A 5 -18.22 4.80 3.30
N GLU A 6 -19.37 4.52 2.68
CA GLU A 6 -19.92 3.17 2.60
C GLU A 6 -19.05 2.28 1.71
N LYS A 7 -18.67 2.78 0.52
CA LYS A 7 -17.75 2.07 -0.40
C LYS A 7 -16.41 1.77 0.26
N GLU A 8 -15.76 2.77 0.87
CA GLU A 8 -14.46 2.60 1.53
C GLU A 8 -14.54 1.64 2.74
N THR A 9 -15.67 1.64 3.46
CA THR A 9 -15.90 0.70 4.56
C THR A 9 -15.96 -0.74 4.07
N GLU A 10 -16.69 -1.00 2.98
CA GLU A 10 -16.76 -2.34 2.38
C GLU A 10 -15.41 -2.80 1.83
N ILE A 11 -14.66 -1.90 1.19
CA ILE A 11 -13.28 -2.16 0.75
C ILE A 11 -12.41 -2.57 1.93
N CYS A 12 -12.44 -1.81 3.03
CA CYS A 12 -11.69 -2.13 4.25
C CYS A 12 -12.08 -3.49 4.87
N ARG A 13 -13.37 -3.84 4.85
CA ARG A 13 -13.84 -5.17 5.32
C ARG A 13 -13.30 -6.32 4.46
N GLY A 14 -13.27 -6.12 3.15
CA GLY A 14 -12.64 -7.06 2.21
C GLY A 14 -11.15 -7.24 2.53
N TRP A 15 -10.43 -6.13 2.70
CA TRP A 15 -9.01 -6.13 3.07
C TRP A 15 -8.73 -6.82 4.40
N GLN A 16 -9.56 -6.61 5.42
CA GLN A 16 -9.42 -7.27 6.72
C GLN A 16 -9.41 -8.81 6.58
N THR A 17 -10.34 -9.35 5.78
CA THR A 17 -10.45 -10.79 5.55
C THR A 17 -9.25 -11.31 4.77
N LEU A 18 -8.85 -10.58 3.71
CA LEU A 18 -7.71 -10.93 2.88
C LEU A 18 -6.39 -10.93 3.66
N MET A 19 -6.13 -9.90 4.47
CA MET A 19 -4.91 -9.80 5.28
C MET A 19 -4.81 -10.93 6.31
N ARG A 20 -5.94 -11.29 6.95
CA ARG A 20 -5.97 -12.42 7.89
C ARG A 20 -5.57 -13.73 7.21
N ASN A 21 -6.06 -13.98 6.00
CA ASN A 21 -5.71 -15.17 5.23
C ASN A 21 -4.24 -15.14 4.77
N ASN A 22 -3.74 -13.97 4.38
CA ASN A 22 -2.36 -13.84 3.93
C ASN A 22 -1.33 -14.08 5.03
N VAL A 23 -1.63 -13.78 6.30
CA VAL A 23 -0.77 -14.21 7.43
C VAL A 23 -0.61 -15.73 7.42
N LEU A 24 -1.71 -16.48 7.28
CA LEU A 24 -1.66 -17.95 7.27
C LEU A 24 -0.89 -18.51 6.06
N ILE A 25 -1.07 -17.90 4.89
CA ILE A 25 -0.36 -18.28 3.66
C ILE A 25 1.14 -17.99 3.79
N ALA A 26 1.52 -16.84 4.36
CA ALA A 26 2.92 -16.48 4.57
C ALA A 26 3.59 -17.41 5.58
N MET A 27 2.90 -17.73 6.68
CA MET A 27 3.37 -18.70 7.69
C MET A 27 3.60 -20.08 7.06
N ASP A 28 2.64 -20.60 6.30
CA ASP A 28 2.74 -21.90 5.62
C ASP A 28 3.97 -21.96 4.71
N ARG A 29 4.15 -20.94 3.85
CA ARG A 29 5.28 -20.85 2.93
C ARG A 29 6.62 -20.63 3.62
N ALA A 30 6.61 -20.06 4.82
CA ALA A 30 7.79 -19.91 5.66
C ALA A 30 8.03 -21.14 6.57
N ASN A 31 7.24 -22.21 6.45
CA ASN A 31 7.27 -23.39 7.32
C ASN A 31 7.10 -23.06 8.82
N GLN A 32 6.29 -22.05 9.13
CA GLN A 32 6.00 -21.58 10.48
C GLN A 32 4.61 -22.07 10.92
N THR A 33 4.53 -22.67 12.11
CA THR A 33 3.28 -23.25 12.64
C THR A 33 2.79 -22.60 13.92
N ARG A 34 3.63 -21.77 14.56
CA ARG A 34 3.40 -21.11 15.84
C ARG A 34 4.14 -19.79 15.87
N GLY A 35 3.69 -18.88 16.73
CA GLY A 35 4.27 -17.54 16.87
C GLY A 35 3.26 -16.46 16.56
N LEU A 36 3.61 -15.23 16.90
CA LEU A 36 2.88 -14.05 16.44
C LEU A 36 3.58 -13.55 15.18
N HIS A 37 2.84 -13.46 14.09
CA HIS A 37 3.33 -13.00 12.80
C HIS A 37 2.50 -11.84 12.29
N SER A 38 3.09 -11.00 11.45
CA SER A 38 2.41 -9.87 10.81
C SER A 38 2.55 -9.92 9.30
N PHE A 39 1.50 -9.53 8.60
CA PHE A 39 1.53 -9.32 7.16
C PHE A 39 0.96 -7.94 6.86
N GLN A 40 1.69 -7.15 6.08
CA GLN A 40 1.39 -5.74 5.85
C GLN A 40 1.44 -5.45 4.36
N GLN A 41 0.61 -4.50 3.93
CA GLN A 41 0.69 -3.91 2.60
C GLN A 41 0.71 -2.40 2.72
N MET A 42 1.53 -1.77 1.90
CA MET A 42 1.68 -0.35 1.77
C MET A 42 1.58 -0.02 0.28
N TYR A 43 0.54 0.71 -0.10
CA TYR A 43 0.31 1.10 -1.49
C TYR A 43 -0.23 2.53 -1.56
N GLY A 44 0.02 3.18 -2.69
CA GLY A 44 -0.33 4.58 -2.87
C GLY A 44 0.38 5.21 -4.05
N CYS A 45 0.06 6.47 -4.30
CA CYS A 45 0.57 7.25 -5.42
C CYS A 45 1.10 8.60 -4.95
N GLU A 46 1.95 9.19 -5.77
CA GLU A 46 2.56 10.49 -5.56
C GLU A 46 2.28 11.37 -6.77
N LEU A 47 1.89 12.62 -6.53
CA LEU A 47 1.85 13.66 -7.56
C LEU A 47 2.92 14.70 -7.25
N ARG A 48 3.95 14.77 -8.09
CA ARG A 48 5.11 15.66 -7.90
C ARG A 48 4.86 17.02 -8.55
N GLY A 49 5.63 18.03 -8.12
CA GLY A 49 5.45 19.42 -8.56
C GLY A 49 5.71 19.66 -10.06
N ASP A 50 6.44 18.76 -10.71
CA ASP A 50 6.66 18.73 -12.16
C ASP A 50 5.57 17.97 -12.93
N GLY A 51 4.54 17.47 -12.23
CA GLY A 51 3.47 16.64 -12.78
C GLY A 51 3.82 15.16 -12.89
N ALA A 52 5.02 14.73 -12.47
CA ALA A 52 5.38 13.32 -12.50
C ALA A 52 4.54 12.51 -11.50
N ILE A 53 4.06 11.36 -11.96
CA ILE A 53 3.26 10.43 -11.16
C ILE A 53 4.16 9.30 -10.66
N GLY A 54 4.27 9.21 -9.34
CA GLY A 54 4.86 8.07 -8.63
C GLY A 54 3.78 7.10 -8.18
N GLY A 55 4.16 5.85 -7.92
CA GLY A 55 3.26 4.84 -7.39
C GLY A 55 4.04 3.68 -6.78
N PHE A 56 3.50 3.11 -5.70
CA PHE A 56 4.10 1.99 -5.00
C PHE A 56 3.02 1.01 -4.55
N SER A 57 3.38 -0.28 -4.52
CA SER A 57 2.61 -1.35 -3.89
C SER A 57 3.62 -2.37 -3.36
N GLN A 58 3.74 -2.42 -2.05
CA GLN A 58 4.76 -3.17 -1.34
C GLN A 58 4.13 -3.97 -0.21
N TRP A 59 4.69 -5.14 0.05
CA TRP A 59 4.22 -6.08 1.06
C TRP A 59 5.37 -6.44 1.98
N ALA A 60 5.07 -6.56 3.26
CA ALA A 60 6.02 -6.95 4.30
C ALA A 60 5.47 -8.12 5.12
N TYR A 61 6.39 -8.96 5.59
CA TYR A 61 6.10 -10.08 6.49
C TYR A 61 7.04 -10.02 7.68
N ASP A 62 6.48 -10.01 8.90
CA ASP A 62 7.22 -9.81 10.15
C ASP A 62 8.08 -8.53 10.17
N GLY A 63 7.64 -7.49 9.44
CA GLY A 63 8.32 -6.20 9.33
C GLY A 63 9.43 -6.14 8.28
N GLU A 64 9.74 -7.25 7.62
CA GLU A 64 10.76 -7.34 6.57
C GLU A 64 10.13 -7.27 5.17
N ASP A 65 10.86 -6.72 4.20
CA ASP A 65 10.43 -6.64 2.81
C ASP A 65 10.11 -8.04 2.26
N PHE A 66 8.91 -8.22 1.73
CA PHE A 66 8.44 -9.52 1.23
C PHE A 66 8.29 -9.54 -0.30
N LEU A 67 7.55 -8.58 -0.85
CA LEU A 67 7.17 -8.50 -2.27
C LEU A 67 6.90 -7.05 -2.65
N SER A 68 7.28 -6.63 -3.85
CA SER A 68 6.97 -5.29 -4.36
C SER A 68 6.59 -5.30 -5.84
N PHE A 69 5.76 -4.35 -6.26
CA PHE A 69 5.39 -4.16 -7.67
C PHE A 69 6.32 -3.14 -8.34
N ASP A 70 7.08 -3.60 -9.34
CA ASP A 70 7.85 -2.76 -10.27
C ASP A 70 6.91 -2.32 -11.40
N LYS A 71 6.25 -1.18 -11.20
CA LYS A 71 5.24 -0.61 -12.12
C LYS A 71 5.78 -0.31 -13.52
N ASP A 72 7.06 0.01 -13.62
CA ASP A 72 7.68 0.38 -14.90
C ASP A 72 8.04 -0.87 -15.71
N ARG A 73 8.39 -1.97 -15.03
CA ARG A 73 8.61 -3.28 -15.66
C ARG A 73 7.38 -4.19 -15.66
N MET A 74 6.25 -3.73 -15.11
CA MET A 74 5.00 -4.49 -15.02
C MET A 74 5.16 -5.86 -14.36
N ARG A 75 5.93 -5.94 -13.27
CA ARG A 75 6.21 -7.21 -12.60
C ARG A 75 6.40 -7.08 -11.11
N TYR A 76 6.10 -8.16 -10.38
CA TYR A 76 6.36 -8.30 -8.97
C TYR A 76 7.76 -8.85 -8.72
N ILE A 77 8.46 -8.23 -7.77
CA ILE A 77 9.80 -8.58 -7.32
C ILE A 77 9.68 -9.17 -5.91
N ALA A 78 9.91 -10.48 -5.79
CA ALA A 78 10.04 -11.14 -4.49
C ALA A 78 11.39 -10.81 -3.86
N THR A 79 11.38 -10.30 -2.64
CA THR A 79 12.59 -10.03 -1.85
C THR A 79 12.87 -11.18 -0.87
N ALA A 80 11.82 -11.89 -0.44
CA ALA A 80 11.91 -13.06 0.41
C ALA A 80 11.62 -14.36 -0.37
N THR A 81 12.31 -15.46 -0.04
CA THR A 81 12.06 -16.78 -0.66
C THR A 81 10.60 -17.22 -0.57
N PRO A 82 9.89 -17.10 0.58
CA PRO A 82 8.48 -17.48 0.66
C PRO A 82 7.54 -16.63 -0.23
N ALA A 83 8.01 -15.49 -0.72
CA ALA A 83 7.24 -14.62 -1.61
C ALA A 83 7.33 -15.02 -3.10
N GLN A 84 8.31 -15.86 -3.48
CA GLN A 84 8.54 -16.27 -4.88
C GLN A 84 7.29 -16.90 -5.50
N VAL A 85 6.60 -17.76 -4.75
CA VAL A 85 5.35 -18.40 -5.20
C VAL A 85 4.26 -17.35 -5.53
N THR A 86 4.17 -16.26 -4.76
CA THR A 86 3.24 -15.17 -5.08
C THR A 86 3.70 -14.42 -6.33
N ALA A 87 4.98 -14.06 -6.40
CA ALA A 87 5.53 -13.32 -7.52
C ALA A 87 5.33 -14.06 -8.84
N ASP A 88 5.65 -15.36 -8.89
CA ASP A 88 5.51 -16.18 -10.09
C ASP A 88 4.06 -16.25 -10.54
N ARG A 89 3.13 -16.48 -9.59
CA ARG A 89 1.70 -16.50 -9.90
C ARG A 89 1.23 -15.15 -10.45
N TRP A 90 1.52 -14.05 -9.76
CA TRP A 90 1.04 -12.73 -10.18
C TRP A 90 1.70 -12.25 -11.48
N ASN A 91 2.95 -12.63 -11.73
CA ASN A 91 3.65 -12.35 -12.98
C ASN A 91 3.14 -13.21 -14.14
N SER A 92 2.48 -14.34 -13.87
CA SER A 92 1.83 -15.16 -14.90
C SER A 92 0.44 -14.65 -15.30
N GLU A 93 -0.16 -13.77 -14.50
CA GLU A 93 -1.50 -13.20 -14.71
C GLU A 93 -1.37 -11.70 -15.05
N GLU A 94 -1.22 -11.36 -16.35
CA GLU A 94 -0.99 -9.98 -16.82
C GLU A 94 -2.01 -8.96 -16.27
N SER A 95 -3.27 -9.39 -16.13
CA SER A 95 -4.37 -8.56 -15.61
C SER A 95 -4.10 -7.99 -14.21
N ILE A 96 -3.30 -8.68 -13.39
CA ILE A 96 -2.93 -8.20 -12.06
C ILE A 96 -1.99 -7.00 -12.17
N ALA A 97 -0.97 -7.08 -13.03
CA ALA A 97 -0.04 -5.98 -13.25
C ALA A 97 -0.74 -4.78 -13.90
N GLU A 98 -1.62 -5.03 -14.87
CA GLU A 98 -2.44 -3.99 -15.52
C GLU A 98 -3.36 -3.28 -14.55
N TYR A 99 -4.06 -4.03 -13.69
CA TYR A 99 -4.91 -3.46 -12.65
C TYR A 99 -4.12 -2.51 -11.74
N TRP A 100 -2.99 -2.97 -11.19
CA TRP A 100 -2.21 -2.15 -10.27
C TRP A 100 -1.58 -0.94 -10.93
N LYS A 101 -1.08 -1.06 -12.17
CA LYS A 101 -0.57 0.11 -12.89
C LYS A 101 -1.68 1.13 -13.14
N SER A 102 -2.84 0.68 -13.62
CA SER A 102 -4.01 1.53 -13.87
C SER A 102 -4.48 2.24 -12.59
N TYR A 103 -4.58 1.53 -11.48
CA TYR A 103 -4.95 2.11 -10.19
C TYR A 103 -3.93 3.17 -9.73
N LEU A 104 -2.63 2.86 -9.79
CA LEU A 104 -1.57 3.73 -9.30
C LEU A 104 -1.38 4.99 -10.15
N GLU A 105 -1.60 4.90 -11.46
CA GLU A 105 -1.44 6.04 -12.39
C GLU A 105 -2.74 6.82 -12.63
N GLY A 106 -3.90 6.23 -12.33
CA GLY A 106 -5.23 6.82 -12.57
C GLY A 106 -6.00 7.03 -11.27
N GLU A 107 -6.76 6.02 -10.85
CA GLU A 107 -7.74 6.14 -9.74
C GLU A 107 -7.13 6.72 -8.47
N CYS A 108 -5.92 6.29 -8.08
CA CYS A 108 -5.24 6.82 -6.90
C CYS A 108 -4.97 8.32 -7.03
N ILE A 109 -4.54 8.79 -8.20
CA ILE A 109 -4.24 10.21 -8.45
C ILE A 109 -5.51 11.06 -8.45
N GLU A 110 -6.60 10.55 -9.02
CA GLU A 110 -7.91 11.21 -8.98
C GLU A 110 -8.39 11.41 -7.54
N TRP A 111 -8.29 10.37 -6.71
CA TRP A 111 -8.62 10.46 -5.28
C TRP A 111 -7.68 11.39 -4.53
N LEU A 112 -6.37 11.34 -4.80
CA LEU A 112 -5.40 12.23 -4.19
C LEU A 112 -5.76 13.70 -4.45
N GLN A 113 -6.05 14.07 -5.70
CA GLN A 113 -6.45 15.44 -6.06
C GLN A 113 -7.73 15.88 -5.35
N LYS A 114 -8.71 14.98 -5.24
CA LYS A 114 -9.97 15.24 -4.52
C LYS A 114 -9.76 15.44 -3.02
N TYR A 115 -8.92 14.64 -2.37
CA TYR A 115 -8.60 14.82 -0.95
C TYR A 115 -7.79 16.08 -0.70
N LEU A 116 -6.88 16.45 -1.60
CA LEU A 116 -6.15 17.72 -1.53
C LEU A 116 -7.12 18.91 -1.61
N GLN A 117 -8.13 18.86 -2.48
CA GLN A 117 -9.16 19.90 -2.56
C GLN A 117 -10.02 19.97 -1.29
N TYR A 118 -10.47 18.83 -0.75
CA TYR A 118 -11.28 18.81 0.47
C TYR A 118 -10.50 19.20 1.73
N GLY A 119 -9.21 18.87 1.78
CA GLY A 119 -8.35 19.08 2.93
C GLY A 119 -7.49 20.34 2.85
N GLU A 120 -7.61 21.14 1.79
CA GLU A 120 -6.67 22.23 1.44
C GLU A 120 -6.33 23.12 2.64
N GLU A 121 -7.35 23.67 3.31
CA GLU A 121 -7.18 24.56 4.47
C GLU A 121 -6.38 23.89 5.60
N THR A 122 -6.67 22.62 5.89
CA THR A 122 -6.04 21.88 6.99
C THR A 122 -4.62 21.44 6.63
N LEU A 123 -4.42 20.96 5.39
CA LEU A 123 -3.14 20.44 4.90
C LEU A 123 -2.11 21.57 4.67
N LEU A 124 -2.55 22.76 4.29
CA LEU A 124 -1.67 23.92 4.11
C LEU A 124 -1.37 24.68 5.42
N ARG A 125 -2.13 24.42 6.49
CA ARG A 125 -1.97 25.08 7.78
C ARG A 125 -0.60 24.76 8.40
N ARG A 126 0.21 25.80 8.65
CA ARG A 126 1.48 25.70 9.37
C ARG A 126 1.32 26.24 10.80
N VAL A 127 1.57 25.39 11.80
CA VAL A 127 1.55 25.79 13.21
C VAL A 127 3.00 25.75 13.74
N PRO A 128 3.55 26.88 14.23
CA PRO A 128 4.90 26.90 14.80
C PRO A 128 5.02 25.99 16.03
N PRO A 129 6.17 25.33 16.24
CA PRO A 129 6.39 24.55 17.45
C PRO A 129 6.49 25.46 18.69
N GLY A 130 5.78 25.10 19.77
CA GLY A 130 6.01 25.70 21.08
C GLY A 130 7.32 25.21 21.65
N THR A 131 8.26 26.11 21.95
CA THR A 131 9.57 25.75 22.51
C THR A 131 9.72 26.29 23.93
N MET A 132 10.25 25.46 24.82
CA MET A 132 10.60 25.85 26.18
C MET A 132 11.97 25.29 26.52
N VAL A 133 12.86 26.15 26.99
CA VAL A 133 14.21 25.78 27.42
C VAL A 133 14.24 25.79 28.95
N SER A 134 14.58 24.66 29.56
CA SER A 134 14.82 24.57 31.00
C SER A 134 16.32 24.48 31.30
N ARG A 135 16.73 25.02 32.45
CA ARG A 135 18.08 24.80 33.01
C ARG A 135 17.98 23.71 34.10
N ARG A 136 19.00 22.85 34.16
CA ARG A 136 19.21 21.93 35.29
C ARG A 136 19.80 22.67 36.47
#